data_AF-A0A3P6B7E5-F1
#
_entry.id   AF-A0A3P6B7E5-F1
#
_cell.length_a   1.000
_cell.length_b   1.000
_cell.length_c   1.000
_cell.angle_alpha   90.00
_cell.angle_beta   90.00
_cell.angle_gamma   90.00
#
_symmetry.space_group_name_H-M   'P 1'
#
loop_
_entity.id
_entity.type
_entity.pdbx_description
1 polymer ?
#
loop_
_entity_poly.entity_id
_entity_poly.type
_entity_poly.pdbx_seq_one_letter_code
_entity_poly.pdbx_strand_id
1 'polypeptide(L)'
;MGANINWKKHVWNLDCAPKVKHFSWKVLKRALPVGERLVERHINADPKCKRCGENESITHLLFHCQFAQKVWLLAPFVTDVDFRGIIDLLASWPSLCSQKCSPPTGISSGALFPWILWVLWKARNKFVFEGFSATPEDTLSSAIGLAREWSTSSKPDQMQLGAKMLMLQD
;
A
#
# COMPACT_ATOMS: atom_id res chain seq x y z
N MET A 1 -3.20 -10.83 23.22
CA MET A 1 -3.76 -9.49 23.47
C MET A 1 -3.62 -8.68 22.18
N GLY A 2 -4.72 -8.41 21.48
CA GLY A 2 -4.66 -7.64 20.23
C GLY A 2 -4.40 -6.17 20.56
N ALA A 3 -3.30 -5.60 20.07
CA ALA A 3 -3.07 -4.17 20.15
C ALA A 3 -4.31 -3.43 19.62
N ASN A 4 -4.87 -2.52 20.41
CA ASN A 4 -6.03 -1.74 20.01
C ASN A 4 -5.59 -0.71 18.95
N ILE A 5 -5.68 -1.10 17.68
CA ILE A 5 -5.31 -0.24 16.56
C ILE A 5 -6.31 0.90 16.41
N ASN A 6 -5.82 2.13 16.44
CA ASN A 6 -6.62 3.31 16.12
C ASN A 6 -6.88 3.36 14.61
N TRP A 7 -7.99 2.77 14.16
CA TRP A 7 -8.37 2.70 12.74
C TRP A 7 -8.47 4.08 12.07
N LYS A 8 -8.96 5.09 12.80
CA LYS A 8 -9.07 6.46 12.28
C LYS A 8 -7.68 6.99 11.90
N LYS A 9 -6.74 6.94 12.84
CA LYS A 9 -5.37 7.42 12.65
C LYS A 9 -4.61 6.62 11.60
N HIS A 10 -4.68 5.29 11.68
CA HIS A 10 -3.79 4.41 10.93
C HIS A 10 -4.31 3.97 9.57
N VAL A 11 -5.62 4.12 9.31
CA VAL A 11 -6.21 3.71 8.03
C VAL A 11 -7.02 4.82 7.40
N TRP A 12 -7.97 5.40 8.13
CA TRP A 12 -8.93 6.33 7.53
C TRP A 12 -8.35 7.73 7.27
N ASN A 13 -7.31 8.12 8.01
CA ASN A 13 -6.58 9.38 7.83
C ASN A 13 -5.39 9.28 6.86
N LEU A 14 -5.13 8.11 6.24
CA LEU A 14 -4.06 8.00 5.25
C LEU A 14 -4.31 8.95 4.07
N ASP A 15 -3.25 9.58 3.55
CA ASP A 15 -3.35 10.44 2.35
C ASP A 15 -3.34 9.58 1.08
N CYS A 16 -4.46 8.92 0.81
CA CYS A 16 -4.66 8.08 -0.37
C CYS A 16 -6.15 7.92 -0.69
N ALA A 17 -6.45 7.34 -1.86
CA ALA A 17 -7.83 7.14 -2.28
C ALA A 17 -8.62 6.22 -1.33
N PRO A 18 -9.95 6.39 -1.19
CA PRO A 18 -10.79 5.54 -0.34
C PRO A 18 -10.62 4.03 -0.57
N LYS A 19 -10.43 3.61 -1.85
CA LYS A 19 -10.16 2.21 -2.20
C LYS A 19 -8.88 1.67 -1.58
N VAL A 20 -7.85 2.50 -1.47
CA VAL A 20 -6.56 2.16 -0.88
C VAL A 20 -6.68 2.10 0.64
N LYS A 21 -7.42 3.03 1.27
CA LYS A 21 -7.75 2.96 2.71
C LYS A 21 -8.46 1.66 3.07
N HIS A 22 -9.49 1.30 2.31
CA HIS A 22 -10.23 0.05 2.52
C HIS A 22 -9.33 -1.18 2.29
N PHE A 23 -8.43 -1.14 1.31
CA PHE A 23 -7.43 -2.19 1.13
C PHE A 23 -6.47 -2.29 2.33
N SER A 24 -5.93 -1.18 2.84
CA SER A 24 -5.09 -1.15 4.04
C SER A 24 -5.82 -1.72 5.26
N TRP A 25 -7.10 -1.42 5.42
CA TRP A 25 -7.94 -2.07 6.44
C TRP A 25 -7.97 -3.59 6.27
N LYS A 26 -8.18 -4.10 5.04
CA LYS A 26 -8.17 -5.55 4.76
C LYS A 26 -6.81 -6.19 5.06
N VAL A 27 -5.71 -5.51 4.76
CA VAL A 27 -4.35 -5.96 5.09
C VAL A 27 -4.23 -6.18 6.60
N LEU A 28 -4.56 -5.16 7.40
CA LEU A 28 -4.44 -5.19 8.85
C LEU A 28 -5.43 -6.14 9.53
N LYS A 29 -6.59 -6.38 8.90
CA LYS A 29 -7.57 -7.39 9.32
C LYS A 29 -7.25 -8.80 8.82
N ARG A 30 -6.12 -9.00 8.14
CA ARG A 30 -5.71 -10.28 7.53
C ARG A 30 -6.78 -10.87 6.61
N ALA A 31 -7.49 -10.01 5.90
CA ALA A 31 -8.66 -10.36 5.09
C ALA A 31 -8.35 -10.47 3.58
N LEU A 32 -7.09 -10.40 3.16
CA LEU A 32 -6.71 -10.59 1.76
C LEU A 32 -6.72 -12.08 1.37
N PRO A 33 -7.21 -12.45 0.18
CA PRO A 33 -7.21 -13.82 -0.31
C PRO A 33 -5.83 -14.22 -0.86
N VAL A 34 -4.88 -14.39 0.05
CA VAL A 34 -3.55 -14.97 -0.24
C VAL A 34 -3.58 -16.49 -0.04
N GLY A 35 -2.63 -17.21 -0.63
CA GLY A 35 -2.58 -18.68 -0.59
C GLY A 35 -2.78 -19.27 0.80
N GLU A 36 -2.01 -18.82 1.80
CA GLU A 36 -2.15 -19.26 3.20
C GLU A 36 -3.59 -19.09 3.73
N ARG A 37 -4.21 -17.94 3.46
CA ARG A 37 -5.55 -17.59 3.97
C ARG A 37 -6.67 -18.33 3.27
N LEU A 38 -6.49 -18.69 2.00
CA LEU A 38 -7.45 -19.49 1.25
C LEU A 38 -7.48 -20.92 1.80
N VAL A 39 -6.31 -21.52 2.04
CA VAL A 39 -6.20 -22.86 2.64
C VAL A 39 -6.76 -22.88 4.06
N GLU A 40 -6.48 -21.88 4.90
CA GLU A 40 -7.08 -21.74 6.25
C GLU A 40 -8.62 -21.72 6.21
N ARG A 41 -9.21 -21.26 5.10
CA ARG A 41 -10.67 -21.21 4.88
C ARG A 41 -11.21 -22.44 4.15
N HIS A 42 -10.42 -23.52 4.06
CA HIS A 42 -10.78 -24.77 3.38
C HIS A 42 -11.09 -24.59 1.88
N ILE A 43 -10.55 -23.54 1.25
CA ILE A 43 -10.62 -23.36 -0.20
C ILE A 43 -9.45 -24.10 -0.82
N ASN A 44 -9.72 -24.94 -1.83
CA ASN A 44 -8.68 -25.66 -2.57
C ASN A 44 -7.84 -24.68 -3.42
N ALA A 45 -6.74 -24.21 -2.85
CA ALA A 45 -5.81 -23.28 -3.49
C ALA A 45 -4.37 -23.68 -3.13
N ASP A 46 -3.42 -23.36 -4.01
CA ASP A 46 -2.00 -23.52 -3.71
C ASP A 46 -1.56 -22.45 -2.69
N PRO A 47 -1.03 -22.83 -1.51
CA PRO A 47 -0.58 -21.87 -0.52
C PRO A 47 0.70 -21.12 -0.92
N LYS A 48 1.37 -21.54 -2.00
CA LYS A 48 2.66 -20.96 -2.42
C LYS A 48 2.51 -19.70 -3.26
N CYS A 49 3.46 -18.80 -3.08
CA CYS A 49 3.64 -17.60 -3.85
C CYS A 49 4.04 -17.99 -5.27
N LYS A 50 3.21 -17.62 -6.24
CA LYS A 50 3.44 -17.98 -7.66
C LYS A 50 4.71 -17.36 -8.25
N ARG A 51 5.31 -16.37 -7.59
CA ARG A 51 6.54 -15.71 -8.05
C ARG A 51 7.82 -16.38 -7.54
N CYS A 52 7.85 -16.82 -6.29
CA CYS A 52 9.09 -17.32 -5.67
C CYS A 52 8.97 -18.70 -5.01
N GLY A 53 7.79 -19.32 -5.00
CA GLY A 53 7.58 -20.69 -4.51
C GLY A 53 7.44 -20.86 -2.99
N GLU A 54 7.78 -19.84 -2.20
CA GLU A 54 7.60 -19.82 -0.73
C GLU A 54 6.13 -19.71 -0.32
N ASN A 55 5.78 -19.99 0.94
CA ASN A 55 4.41 -19.81 1.44
C ASN A 55 3.92 -18.35 1.33
N GLU A 56 2.76 -18.15 0.71
CA GLU A 56 2.16 -16.83 0.46
C GLU A 56 1.28 -16.38 1.63
N SER A 57 1.90 -15.73 2.61
CA SER A 57 1.20 -14.91 3.60
C SER A 57 1.04 -13.46 3.11
N ILE A 58 0.24 -12.65 3.81
CA ILE A 58 0.09 -11.22 3.49
C ILE A 58 1.43 -10.49 3.64
N THR A 59 2.17 -10.76 4.71
CA THR A 59 3.48 -10.17 4.94
C THR A 59 4.49 -10.61 3.90
N HIS A 60 4.46 -11.89 3.51
CA HIS A 60 5.30 -12.38 2.42
C HIS A 60 5.00 -11.64 1.12
N LEU A 61 3.73 -11.60 0.72
CA LEU A 61 3.30 -10.97 -0.51
C LEU A 61 3.70 -9.49 -0.58
N LEU A 62 3.51 -8.76 0.52
CA LEU A 62 3.71 -7.31 0.54
C LEU A 62 5.13 -6.89 0.87
N PHE A 63 5.96 -7.72 1.51
CA PHE A 63 7.27 -7.32 2.01
C PHE A 63 8.39 -8.33 1.75
N HIS A 64 8.17 -9.63 2.02
CA HIS A 64 9.28 -10.61 2.00
C HIS A 64 9.53 -11.27 0.66
N CYS A 65 8.55 -11.29 -0.24
CA CYS A 65 8.72 -11.83 -1.59
C CYS A 65 9.86 -11.08 -2.29
N GLN A 66 10.76 -11.82 -2.98
CA GLN A 66 11.89 -11.22 -3.69
C GLN A 66 11.45 -10.11 -4.66
N PHE A 67 10.28 -10.26 -5.29
CA PHE A 67 9.70 -9.22 -6.14
C PHE A 67 9.32 -7.96 -5.36
N ALA A 68 8.65 -8.11 -4.21
CA ALA A 68 8.29 -6.99 -3.35
C ALA A 68 9.54 -6.29 -2.80
N GLN A 69 10.56 -7.04 -2.37
CA GLN A 69 11.83 -6.47 -1.90
C GLN A 69 12.49 -5.57 -2.96
N LYS A 70 12.51 -6.00 -4.23
CA LYS A 70 13.04 -5.17 -5.33
C LYS A 70 12.23 -3.87 -5.51
N VAL A 71 10.90 -3.93 -5.41
CA VAL A 71 10.04 -2.73 -5.48
C VAL A 71 10.35 -1.77 -4.32
N TRP A 72 10.51 -2.30 -3.10
CA TRP A 72 10.84 -1.49 -1.93
C TRP A 72 12.24 -0.87 -2.00
N LEU A 73 13.23 -1.60 -2.52
CA LEU A 73 14.59 -1.10 -2.71
C LEU A 73 14.65 0.08 -3.69
N LEU A 74 13.79 0.07 -4.71
CA LEU A 74 13.68 1.15 -5.69
C LEU A 74 12.88 2.35 -5.15
N ALA A 75 12.11 2.18 -4.07
CA ALA A 75 11.22 3.21 -3.57
C ALA A 75 12.02 4.42 -3.06
N PRO A 76 11.65 5.65 -3.43
CA PRO A 76 12.44 6.84 -3.13
C PRO A 76 12.21 7.33 -1.69
N PHE A 77 12.31 6.46 -0.69
CA PHE A 77 12.21 6.86 0.72
C PHE A 77 13.50 7.53 1.21
N VAL A 78 13.36 8.50 2.12
CA VAL A 78 14.50 9.24 2.70
C VAL A 78 15.37 8.35 3.57
N THR A 79 14.74 7.42 4.30
CA THR A 79 15.40 6.47 5.17
C THR A 79 15.37 5.10 4.53
N ASP A 80 16.49 4.40 4.57
CA ASP A 80 16.50 2.98 4.24
C ASP A 80 15.67 2.23 5.30
N VAL A 81 14.62 1.56 4.85
CA VAL A 81 13.73 0.78 5.71
C VAL A 81 13.91 -0.66 5.32
N ASP A 82 14.42 -1.46 6.26
CA ASP A 82 14.49 -2.89 6.03
C ASP A 82 13.10 -3.53 6.21
N PHE A 83 12.37 -3.63 5.11
CA PHE A 83 11.07 -4.29 5.07
C PHE A 83 11.15 -5.82 5.26
N ARG A 84 12.35 -6.43 5.19
CA ARG A 84 12.54 -7.89 5.37
C ARG A 84 12.34 -8.33 6.81
N GLY A 85 12.54 -7.42 7.77
CA GLY A 85 12.38 -7.68 9.20
C GLY A 85 10.96 -7.53 9.73
N ILE A 86 9.95 -7.30 8.88
CA ILE A 86 8.58 -7.07 9.33
C ILE A 86 7.95 -8.40 9.78
N ILE A 87 7.89 -8.60 11.10
CA ILE A 87 7.23 -9.77 11.69
C ILE A 87 5.82 -9.40 12.17
N ASP A 88 5.70 -8.31 12.92
CA ASP A 88 4.41 -7.77 13.38
C ASP A 88 4.04 -6.53 12.57
N LEU A 89 3.23 -6.74 11.54
CA LEU A 89 2.75 -5.66 10.67
C LEU A 89 1.93 -4.62 11.44
N LEU A 90 1.17 -5.00 12.47
CA LEU A 90 0.36 -4.05 13.24
C LEU A 90 1.26 -3.11 14.06
N ALA A 91 2.31 -3.67 14.67
CA ALA A 91 3.28 -2.90 15.44
C ALA A 91 4.12 -1.96 14.54
N SER A 92 4.53 -2.43 13.36
CA SER A 92 5.32 -1.62 12.42
C SER A 92 4.48 -0.60 11.64
N TRP A 93 3.16 -0.79 11.51
CA TRP A 93 2.30 0.03 10.65
C TRP A 93 2.46 1.56 10.82
N PRO A 94 2.50 2.12 12.04
CA PRO A 94 2.63 3.56 12.22
C PRO A 94 3.92 4.15 11.63
N SER A 95 5.06 3.46 11.77
CA SER A 95 6.35 3.92 11.25
C SER A 95 6.39 3.81 9.72
N LEU A 96 5.77 2.76 9.17
CA LEU A 96 5.67 2.54 7.73
C LEU A 96 4.80 3.59 7.04
N CYS A 97 3.67 3.97 7.63
CA CYS A 97 2.81 5.03 7.10
C CYS A 97 3.43 6.43 7.21
N SER A 98 4.48 6.59 8.03
CA SER A 98 5.15 7.89 8.24
C SER A 98 6.37 8.09 7.34
N GLN A 99 6.66 7.14 6.44
CA GLN A 99 7.81 7.20 5.54
C GLN A 99 7.73 8.39 4.59
N LYS A 100 8.83 9.15 4.53
CA LYS A 100 8.93 10.35 3.69
C LYS A 100 9.63 9.99 2.40
N CYS A 101 9.16 10.56 1.30
CA CYS A 101 9.84 10.44 0.01
C CYS A 101 10.91 11.52 -0.13
N SER A 102 12.04 11.18 -0.75
CA SER A 102 13.09 12.14 -1.08
C SER A 102 12.60 13.13 -2.14
N PRO A 103 12.91 14.44 -2.02
CA PRO A 103 12.69 15.38 -3.12
C PRO A 103 13.48 14.97 -4.37
N PRO A 104 13.01 15.26 -5.60
CA PRO A 104 11.83 16.05 -5.97
C PRO A 104 10.60 15.18 -6.34
N THR A 105 10.27 14.15 -5.55
CA THR A 105 9.19 13.21 -5.89
C THR A 105 7.81 13.84 -6.10
N GLY A 106 7.52 15.01 -5.52
CA GLY A 106 6.25 15.72 -5.66
C GLY A 106 5.07 15.05 -4.94
N ILE A 107 5.35 14.11 -4.03
CA ILE A 107 4.37 13.33 -3.26
C ILE A 107 4.39 13.81 -1.80
N SER A 108 3.21 13.98 -1.19
CA SER A 108 3.09 14.27 0.24
C SER A 108 3.74 13.17 1.10
N SER A 109 4.36 13.55 2.23
CA SER A 109 4.96 12.58 3.16
C SER A 109 3.94 11.52 3.60
N GLY A 110 4.33 10.23 3.59
CA GLY A 110 3.48 9.10 3.99
C GLY A 110 2.47 8.62 2.93
N ALA A 111 2.26 9.35 1.83
CA ALA A 111 1.27 8.98 0.83
C ALA A 111 1.69 7.78 -0.04
N LEU A 112 2.99 7.60 -0.32
CA LEU A 112 3.46 6.57 -1.26
C LEU A 112 3.36 5.14 -0.72
N PHE A 113 3.65 4.93 0.57
CA PHE A 113 3.63 3.60 1.19
C PHE A 113 2.34 2.80 0.92
N PRO A 114 1.13 3.32 1.21
CA PRO A 114 -0.10 2.58 0.96
C PRO A 114 -0.36 2.31 -0.53
N TRP A 115 0.12 3.18 -1.43
CA TRP A 115 0.03 2.94 -2.88
C TRP A 115 0.94 1.80 -3.35
N ILE A 116 2.15 1.67 -2.79
CA ILE A 116 3.02 0.53 -3.10
C ILE A 116 2.36 -0.79 -2.69
N LEU A 117 1.80 -0.87 -1.46
CA LEU A 117 1.09 -2.07 -1.02
C LEU A 117 -0.06 -2.43 -1.96
N TRP A 118 -0.84 -1.42 -2.37
CA TRP A 118 -1.96 -1.60 -3.29
C TRP A 118 -1.51 -2.13 -4.66
N VAL A 119 -0.45 -1.55 -5.23
CA VAL A 119 0.04 -1.96 -6.55
C VAL A 119 0.72 -3.33 -6.50
N LEU A 120 1.44 -3.69 -5.42
CA LEU A 120 1.95 -5.04 -5.21
C LEU A 120 0.82 -6.08 -5.19
N TRP A 121 -0.27 -5.79 -4.47
CA TRP A 121 -1.47 -6.65 -4.48
C TRP A 121 -2.05 -6.78 -5.89
N LYS A 122 -2.21 -5.68 -6.63
CA LYS A 122 -2.70 -5.72 -8.01
C LYS A 122 -1.75 -6.51 -8.92
N ALA A 123 -0.44 -6.32 -8.81
CA ALA A 123 0.57 -7.00 -9.61
C ALA A 123 0.58 -8.50 -9.35
N ARG A 124 0.33 -8.94 -8.12
CA ARG A 124 0.13 -10.36 -7.82
C ARG A 124 -1.15 -10.90 -8.42
N ASN A 125 -2.28 -10.20 -8.28
CA ASN A 125 -3.53 -10.70 -8.85
C ASN A 125 -3.48 -10.79 -10.37
N LYS A 126 -2.93 -9.77 -11.03
CA LYS A 126 -2.76 -9.78 -12.48
C LYS A 126 -1.87 -10.94 -12.93
N PHE A 127 -0.81 -11.24 -12.19
CA PHE A 127 0.03 -12.40 -12.45
C PHE A 127 -0.71 -13.73 -12.27
N VAL A 128 -1.50 -13.87 -11.19
CA VAL A 128 -2.23 -15.11 -10.90
C VAL A 128 -3.36 -15.37 -11.89
N PHE A 129 -4.11 -14.34 -12.30
CA PHE A 129 -5.30 -14.50 -13.14
C PHE A 129 -5.02 -14.35 -14.64
N GLU A 130 -3.99 -13.59 -15.03
CA GLU A 130 -3.70 -13.28 -16.44
C GLU A 130 -2.29 -13.73 -16.87
N GLY A 131 -1.47 -14.27 -15.96
CA GLY A 131 -0.08 -14.63 -16.25
C GLY A 131 0.86 -13.44 -16.47
N PHE A 132 0.34 -12.21 -16.37
CA PHE A 132 1.10 -10.99 -16.66
C PHE A 132 2.02 -10.60 -15.50
N SER A 133 3.32 -10.48 -15.76
CA SER A 133 4.30 -10.03 -14.78
C SER A 133 4.90 -8.68 -15.18
N ALA A 134 4.49 -7.61 -14.47
CA ALA A 134 5.18 -6.32 -14.53
C ALA A 134 6.59 -6.44 -13.91
N THR A 135 7.50 -5.55 -14.32
CA THR A 135 8.80 -5.37 -13.66
C THR A 135 8.63 -4.67 -12.31
N PRO A 136 9.60 -4.78 -11.37
CA PRO A 136 9.62 -3.97 -10.16
C PRO A 136 9.55 -2.46 -10.43
N GLU A 137 10.23 -2.01 -11.48
CA GLU A 137 10.31 -0.62 -11.92
C GLU A 137 8.96 -0.10 -12.41
N ASP A 138 8.24 -0.87 -13.24
CA ASP A 138 6.88 -0.53 -13.71
C ASP A 138 5.89 -0.49 -12.54
N THR A 139 6.04 -1.43 -11.61
CA THR A 139 5.20 -1.57 -10.42
C THR A 139 5.37 -0.35 -9.51
N LEU A 140 6.61 0.07 -9.26
CA LEU A 140 6.89 1.29 -8.49
C LEU A 140 6.43 2.55 -9.24
N SER A 141 6.72 2.65 -10.54
CA SER A 141 6.31 3.80 -11.36
C SER A 141 4.79 3.98 -11.36
N SER A 142 4.04 2.88 -11.41
CA SER A 142 2.59 2.89 -11.27
C SER A 142 2.14 3.40 -9.89
N ALA A 143 2.81 2.99 -8.81
CA ALA A 143 2.49 3.47 -7.46
C ALA A 143 2.78 4.97 -7.30
N ILE A 144 3.91 5.45 -7.83
CA ILE A 144 4.30 6.87 -7.86
C ILE A 144 3.30 7.69 -8.67
N GLY A 145 2.91 7.23 -9.85
CA GLY A 145 1.91 7.89 -10.70
C GLY A 145 0.58 8.07 -9.98
N LEU A 146 0.05 6.98 -9.42
CA LEU A 146 -1.20 7.02 -8.65
C LEU A 146 -1.13 7.91 -7.41
N ALA A 147 0.00 7.92 -6.70
CA ALA A 147 0.21 8.79 -5.56
C ALA A 147 0.21 10.27 -5.97
N ARG A 148 0.91 10.61 -7.05
CA ARG A 148 0.95 11.97 -7.61
C ARG A 148 -0.42 12.44 -8.08
N GLU A 149 -1.11 11.62 -8.86
CA GLU A 149 -2.47 11.89 -9.34
C GLU A 149 -3.41 12.20 -8.16
N TRP A 150 -3.36 11.38 -7.11
CA TRP A 150 -4.13 11.62 -5.89
C TRP A 150 -3.76 12.95 -5.23
N SER A 151 -2.47 13.23 -5.07
CA SER A 151 -2.01 14.49 -4.47
C SER A 151 -2.38 15.73 -5.30
N THR A 152 -2.46 15.62 -6.63
CA THR A 152 -2.89 16.72 -7.52
C THR A 152 -4.40 16.90 -7.54
N SER A 153 -5.17 15.81 -7.59
CA SER A 153 -6.63 15.84 -7.70
C SER A 153 -7.34 16.04 -6.36
N SER A 154 -6.65 15.91 -5.22
CA SER A 154 -7.21 16.22 -3.90
C SER A 154 -7.08 17.69 -3.50
N LYS A 155 -6.29 18.48 -4.25
CA LYS A 155 -6.11 19.92 -4.06
C LYS A 155 -7.17 20.85 -4.71
N PRO A 156 -7.95 20.48 -5.76
CA PRO A 156 -8.91 21.40 -6.38
C PRO A 156 -10.09 21.79 -5.48
N ASP A 157 -10.50 20.95 -4.53
CA ASP A 157 -11.71 21.19 -3.72
C ASP A 157 -11.51 22.14 -2.53
N GLN A 158 -10.29 22.28 -1.99
CA GLN A 158 -10.05 23.24 -0.91
C GLN A 158 -10.10 24.69 -1.38
N MET A 159 -9.88 24.96 -2.68
CA MET A 159 -9.94 26.31 -3.24
C MET A 159 -11.37 26.77 -3.56
N GLN A 160 -12.29 25.84 -3.86
CA GLN A 160 -13.70 26.16 -4.10
C GLN A 160 -14.52 26.37 -2.82
N LEU A 161 -14.21 25.67 -1.72
CA LEU A 161 -14.88 25.93 -0.44
C LEU A 161 -14.46 27.26 0.20
N GLY A 162 -13.20 27.68 0.06
CA GLY A 162 -12.74 29.00 0.51
C GLY A 162 -13.33 30.15 -0.32
N ALA A 163 -13.40 29.99 -1.65
CA ALA A 163 -13.98 30.98 -2.54
C ALA A 163 -15.50 31.14 -2.36
N LYS A 164 -16.23 30.05 -2.09
CA LYS A 164 -17.67 30.14 -1.78
C LYS A 164 -17.97 30.79 -0.42
N MET A 165 -17.06 30.69 0.56
CA MET A 165 -17.26 31.27 1.89
C MET A 165 -16.96 32.78 1.91
N LEU A 166 -16.07 33.27 1.05
CA LEU A 166 -15.81 34.71 0.87
C LEU A 166 -16.89 35.42 0.04
N MET A 167 -17.56 34.71 -0.88
CA MET A 167 -18.63 35.27 -1.73
C MET A 167 -20.02 35.32 -1.06
N LEU A 168 -20.12 34.95 0.22
CA LEU A 168 -21.38 34.95 1.00
C LEU A 168 -21.33 35.98 2.15
N GLN A 169 -20.34 36.88 2.14
CA GLN A 169 -20.22 37.96 3.12
C GLN A 169 -20.35 39.37 2.50
N ASP A 170 -20.70 39.45 1.21
CA ASP A 170 -21.05 40.69 0.51
C ASP A 170 -22.54 40.74 0.15
#